data_AF-A0A7V8XVN7-F1
#
_entry.id   AF-A0A7V8XVN7-F1
#
_cell.length_a   1.000
_cell.length_b   1.000
_cell.length_c   1.000
_cell.angle_alpha   90.00
_cell.angle_beta   90.00
_cell.angle_gamma   90.00
#
_symmetry.space_group_name_H-M   'P 1'
#
loop_
_entity.id
_entity.type
_entity.pdbx_description
1 polymer ?
#
loop_
_entity_poly.entity_id
_entity_poly.type
_entity_poly.pdbx_seq_one_letter_code
_entity_poly.pdbx_strand_id
1 'polypeptide(L)' 'MKEMLRRLKSFATRARVEQGLDAEIRFHIERQTAKYVRAGMDPAEARRQAFIKFGGVARA' A
#
# COMPACT_ATOMS: atom_id res chain seq x y z
N MET A 1 -29.24 9.56 19.96
CA MET A 1 -29.03 8.34 19.14
C MET A 1 -28.43 8.59 17.75
N LYS A 2 -28.89 9.58 16.97
CA LYS A 2 -28.35 9.87 15.61
C LYS A 2 -26.85 10.21 15.56
N GLU A 3 -26.32 10.88 16.58
CA GLU A 3 -24.88 11.21 16.63
C GLU A 3 -23.98 9.97 16.82
N MET A 4 -24.43 9.01 17.61
CA MET A 4 -23.71 7.76 17.86
C MET A 4 -23.60 6.92 16.58
N LEU A 5 -24.68 6.88 15.78
CA LEU A 5 -24.70 6.23 14.46
C LEU A 5 -23.77 6.91 13.45
N ARG A 6 -23.68 8.25 13.45
CA ARG A 6 -22.74 8.99 12.59
C ARG A 6 -21.28 8.69 12.94
N ARG A 7 -20.96 8.62 14.23
CA ARG A 7 -19.61 8.26 14.72
C ARG A 7 -19.23 6.83 14.35
N LEU A 8 -20.10 5.85 14.61
CA LEU A 8 -19.86 4.46 14.20
C LEU A 8 -19.65 4.34 12.69
N LYS A 9 -20.45 5.05 11.88
CA LYS A 9 -20.29 5.08 10.41
C LYS A 9 -18.97 5.73 9.99
N SER A 10 -18.53 6.81 10.61
CA SER A 10 -17.24 7.44 10.27
C SER A 10 -16.05 6.54 10.60
N PHE A 11 -16.09 5.82 11.73
CA PHE A 11 -15.06 4.84 12.07
C PHE A 11 -15.03 3.65 11.13
N ALA A 12 -16.19 3.09 10.77
CA ALA A 12 -16.28 1.99 9.82
C ALA A 12 -15.79 2.37 8.41
N THR A 13 -16.16 3.57 7.93
CA THR A 13 -15.64 4.11 6.66
C THR A 13 -14.14 4.30 6.72
N ARG A 14 -13.62 4.87 7.81
CA ARG A 14 -12.18 5.07 8.01
C ARG A 14 -11.42 3.73 8.01
N ALA A 15 -11.88 2.74 8.76
CA ALA A 15 -11.26 1.41 8.78
C ALA A 15 -11.31 0.74 7.39
N ARG A 16 -12.40 0.89 6.64
CA ARG A 16 -12.51 0.38 5.26
C ARG A 16 -11.56 1.10 4.31
N VAL A 17 -11.39 2.41 4.47
CA VAL A 17 -10.45 3.21 3.68
C VAL A 17 -9.01 2.83 4.03
N GLU A 18 -8.68 2.66 5.31
CA GLU A 18 -7.35 2.21 5.77
C GLU A 18 -7.03 0.80 5.24
N GLN A 19 -7.98 -0.14 5.32
CA GLN A 19 -7.80 -1.49 4.73
C GLN A 19 -7.69 -1.47 3.20
N GLY A 20 -8.46 -0.60 2.53
CA GLY A 20 -8.37 -0.41 1.08
C GLY A 20 -7.03 0.19 0.66
N LEU A 21 -6.54 1.15 1.44
CA LEU A 21 -5.25 1.79 1.25
C LEU A 21 -4.11 0.78 1.42
N ASP A 22 -4.11 -0.02 2.48
CA ASP A 22 -3.11 -1.07 2.68
C ASP A 22 -3.11 -2.10 1.53
N ALA A 23 -4.29 -2.46 1.02
CA ALA A 23 -4.42 -3.35 -0.12
C ALA A 23 -3.89 -2.73 -1.42
N GLU A 24 -4.16 -1.45 -1.66
CA GLU A 24 -3.69 -0.71 -2.83
C GLU A 24 -2.17 -0.53 -2.81
N ILE A 25 -1.60 -0.22 -1.65
CA ILE A 25 -0.15 -0.13 -1.42
C ILE A 25 0.51 -1.46 -1.73
N ARG A 26 0.02 -2.56 -1.13
CA ARG A 26 0.55 -3.90 -1.37
C ARG A 26 0.46 -4.27 -2.85
N PHE A 27 -0.68 -4.03 -3.48
CA PHE A 27 -0.87 -4.29 -4.91
C PHE A 27 0.13 -3.51 -5.77
N HIS A 28 0.38 -2.23 -5.45
CA HIS A 28 1.36 -1.42 -6.17
C HIS A 28 2.78 -1.98 -6.04
N ILE A 29 3.20 -2.33 -4.81
CA ILE A 29 4.52 -2.92 -4.53
C ILE A 29 4.70 -4.24 -5.29
N GLU A 30 3.71 -5.14 -5.23
CA GLU A 30 3.75 -6.42 -5.92
C GLU A 30 3.83 -6.24 -7.43
N ARG A 31 3.05 -5.32 -8.00
CA ARG A 31 3.07 -5.02 -9.42
C ARG A 31 4.41 -4.44 -9.88
N GLN A 32 5.02 -3.52 -9.12
CA GLN A 32 6.35 -2.98 -9.44
C GLN A 32 7.44 -4.05 -9.28
N THR A 33 7.37 -4.85 -8.21
CA THR A 33 8.28 -5.98 -7.98
C THR A 33 8.26 -6.94 -9.18
N ALA A 34 7.07 -7.37 -9.60
CA ALA A 34 6.92 -8.26 -10.75
C ALA A 34 7.48 -7.64 -12.05
N LYS A 35 7.36 -6.32 -12.24
CA LYS A 35 7.96 -5.62 -13.37
C LYS A 35 9.49 -5.70 -13.35
N TYR A 36 10.10 -5.50 -12.19
CA TYR A 36 11.56 -5.58 -12.05
C TYR A 36 12.08 -7.02 -12.21
N VAL A 37 11.37 -8.01 -11.66
CA VAL A 37 11.73 -9.43 -11.86
C VAL A 37 11.65 -9.81 -13.33
N ARG A 38 10.60 -9.37 -14.06
CA ARG A 38 10.50 -9.58 -15.51
C ARG A 38 11.61 -8.88 -16.30
N ALA A 39 12.18 -7.82 -15.76
CA ALA A 39 13.36 -7.14 -16.32
C ALA A 39 14.69 -7.83 -15.95
N GLY A 40 14.65 -8.98 -15.26
CA GLY A 40 15.82 -9.76 -14.88
C GLY A 40 16.40 -9.42 -13.50
N MET A 41 15.74 -8.58 -12.71
CA MET A 41 16.19 -8.27 -11.35
C MET A 41 15.91 -9.42 -10.39
N ASP A 42 16.82 -9.65 -9.44
CA ASP A 42 16.59 -10.57 -8.32
C ASP A 42 15.30 -10.20 -7.57
N PRO A 43 14.44 -11.16 -7.17
CA PRO A 43 13.18 -10.87 -6.49
C PRO A 43 13.30 -10.07 -5.19
N ALA A 44 14.37 -10.26 -4.41
CA ALA A 44 14.57 -9.51 -3.19
C ALA A 44 14.96 -8.06 -3.49
N GLU A 45 15.82 -7.86 -4.49
CA GLU A 45 16.19 -6.51 -4.96
C GLU A 45 15.01 -5.80 -5.62
N ALA A 46 14.24 -6.49 -6.46
CA ALA A 46 13.02 -5.97 -7.08
C ALA A 46 12.01 -5.45 -6.04
N ARG A 47 11.84 -6.19 -4.94
CA ARG A 47 10.95 -5.79 -3.85
C ARG A 47 11.50 -4.58 -3.11
N ARG A 48 12.80 -4.53 -2.83
CA ARG A 48 13.46 -3.36 -2.23
C ARG A 48 13.27 -2.12 -3.11
N GLN A 49 13.55 -2.22 -4.41
CA GLN A 49 13.38 -1.13 -5.37
C GLN A 49 11.91 -0.67 -5.48
N ALA A 50 10.96 -1.61 -5.46
CA ALA A 50 9.53 -1.28 -5.43
C ALA A 50 9.14 -0.46 -4.18
N PHE A 51 9.66 -0.83 -3.00
CA PHE A 51 9.45 -0.06 -1.77
C PHE A 51 10.12 1.32 -1.80
N ILE A 52 11.34 1.45 -2.31
CA ILE A 52 12.03 2.74 -2.43
C ILE A 52 11.27 3.67 -3.37
N LYS A 53 10.80 3.14 -4.50
CA LYS A 53 10.01 3.90 -5.49
C LYS A 53 8.64 4.31 -4.97
N PHE A 54 8.00 3.46 -4.17
CA PHE A 54 6.70 3.75 -3.55
C PHE A 54 6.83 4.74 -2.39
N GLY A 55 7.82 4.53 -1.52
CA GLY A 55 8.05 5.32 -0.30
C GLY A 55 8.84 6.60 -0.52
N GLY A 56 9.39 6.83 -1.71
CA GLY A 56 10.09 8.05 -2.10
C GLY A 56 11.16 8.47 -1.10
N VAL A 57 12.40 8.03 -1.32
CA VAL A 57 13.58 8.33 -0.48
C VAL A 57 13.69 7.38 0.72
N ALA A 58 14.32 6.22 0.49
CA ALA A 58 15.18 5.68 1.53
C ALA A 58 16.17 6.81 1.87
N ARG A 59 16.03 7.37 3.09
CA ARG A 59 16.82 8.46 3.64
C ARG A 59 18.27 8.40 3.13
N ALA A 60 18.68 9.43 2.39
CA ALA A 60 20.06 9.87 2.42
C ALA A 60 20.29 10.67 3.70
#